data_AF-A0A9E2CFG8-F1
#
_entry.id   AF-A0A9E2CFG8-F1
#
_cell.length_a   1.000
_cell.length_b   1.000
_cell.length_c   1.000
_cell.angle_alpha   90.00
_cell.angle_beta   90.00
_cell.angle_gamma   90.00
#
_symmetry.space_group_name_H-M   'P 1'
#
loop_
_entity.id
_entity.type
_entity.pdbx_description
1 polymer ?
#
loop_
_entity_poly.entity_id
_entity_poly.type
_entity_poly.pdbx_seq_one_letter_code
_entity_poly.pdbx_strand_id
1 'polypeptide(L)' 'MGPHHVRSAAKRTDGVGGGFDRNIFREKTVPAVIDYIHANPVRRELVQQPTDWPWSSARFWEGWPGVPIRMDEPFP' A
#
# COMPACT_ATOMS: atom_id res chain seq x y z
N MET A 1 -18.16 -43.48 -22.48
CA MET A 1 -17.12 -43.07 -21.52
C MET A 1 -16.43 -41.83 -22.12
N GLY A 2 -16.90 -40.62 -21.77
CA GLY A 2 -16.43 -39.37 -22.39
C GLY A 2 -15.21 -38.80 -21.66
N PRO A 3 -14.34 -38.03 -22.33
CA PRO A 3 -13.13 -37.50 -21.71
C PRO A 3 -13.49 -36.35 -20.76
N HIS A 4 -13.05 -36.47 -19.51
CA HIS A 4 -13.12 -35.41 -18.52
C HIS A 4 -12.13 -34.29 -18.88
N HIS A 5 -12.65 -33.17 -19.37
CA HIS A 5 -11.87 -31.96 -19.59
C HIS A 5 -11.80 -31.17 -18.28
N VAL A 6 -10.71 -31.34 -17.52
CA VAL A 6 -10.44 -30.53 -16.32
C VAL A 6 -10.04 -29.14 -16.79
N ARG A 7 -10.97 -28.18 -16.76
CA ARG A 7 -10.66 -26.77 -16.99
C ARG A 7 -10.00 -26.22 -15.72
N SER A 8 -8.69 -25.99 -15.78
CA SER A 8 -8.00 -25.21 -14.75
C SER A 8 -8.40 -23.74 -14.92
N ALA A 9 -9.14 -23.20 -13.95
CA ALA A 9 -9.51 -21.79 -13.91
C ALA A 9 -8.39 -21.00 -13.22
N ALA A 10 -7.62 -20.24 -13.98
CA ALA A 10 -6.73 -19.24 -13.43
C ALA A 10 -7.56 -18.17 -12.70
N LYS A 11 -7.46 -18.12 -11.38
CA LYS A 11 -8.14 -17.12 -10.56
C LYS A 11 -7.37 -15.81 -10.70
N ARG A 12 -7.92 -14.85 -11.45
CA ARG A 12 -7.38 -13.49 -11.50
C ARG A 12 -7.40 -12.90 -10.08
N THR A 13 -6.24 -12.55 -9.57
CA THR A 13 -6.04 -11.96 -8.22
C THR A 13 -6.19 -10.45 -8.22
N ASP A 14 -6.06 -9.85 -9.40
CA ASP A 14 -6.13 -8.42 -9.61
C ASP A 14 -7.61 -8.05 -9.61
N GLY A 15 -8.04 -7.21 -8.67
CA GLY A 15 -9.42 -6.77 -8.57
C GLY A 15 -9.94 -6.26 -9.92
N VAL A 16 -11.24 -6.41 -10.17
CA VAL A 16 -11.90 -6.15 -11.46
C VAL A 16 -11.60 -4.76 -12.06
N GLY A 17 -11.09 -3.81 -11.27
CA GLY A 17 -10.89 -2.40 -11.64
C GLY A 17 -9.47 -1.94 -12.02
N GLY A 18 -8.45 -2.80 -12.12
CA GLY A 18 -7.15 -2.41 -12.73
C GLY A 18 -6.28 -1.39 -11.96
N GLY A 19 -6.63 -1.05 -10.71
CA GLY A 19 -5.92 -0.05 -9.89
C GLY A 19 -6.49 1.37 -10.04
N PHE A 20 -6.25 2.22 -9.04
CA PHE A 20 -6.67 3.63 -9.06
C PHE A 20 -5.44 4.53 -9.17
N ASP A 21 -5.34 5.28 -10.27
CA ASP A 21 -4.29 6.26 -10.51
C ASP A 21 -4.81 7.69 -10.30
N ARG A 22 -4.04 8.52 -9.57
CA ARG A 22 -4.36 9.92 -9.36
C ARG A 22 -3.09 10.77 -9.39
N ASN A 23 -2.90 11.48 -10.49
CA ASN A 23 -1.87 12.50 -10.60
C ASN A 23 -2.08 13.65 -9.61
N ILE A 24 -1.01 14.06 -8.94
CA ILE A 24 -0.99 15.17 -7.97
C ILE A 24 -0.27 16.35 -8.60
N PHE A 25 -0.99 17.43 -8.91
CA PHE A 25 -0.45 18.61 -9.60
C PHE A 25 -0.14 19.80 -8.68
N ARG A 26 -0.46 19.69 -7.39
CA ARG A 26 -0.29 20.77 -6.41
C ARG A 26 0.53 20.25 -5.25
N GLU A 27 1.71 20.81 -5.04
CA GLU A 27 2.66 20.41 -3.99
C GLU A 27 2.03 20.32 -2.61
N LYS A 28 1.18 21.30 -2.25
CA LYS A 28 0.43 21.31 -0.97
C LYS A 28 -0.50 20.11 -0.74
N THR A 29 -0.74 19.28 -1.76
CA THR A 29 -1.60 18.09 -1.67
C THR A 29 -0.80 16.84 -1.31
N VAL A 30 0.53 16.87 -1.54
CA VAL A 30 1.40 15.70 -1.31
C VAL A 30 1.39 15.29 0.17
N PRO A 31 1.56 16.20 1.16
CA PRO A 31 1.50 15.80 2.57
C PRO A 31 0.16 15.16 2.93
N ALA A 32 -0.96 15.74 2.50
CA ALA A 32 -2.28 15.21 2.77
C ALA A 32 -2.52 13.81 2.18
N VAL A 33 -1.93 13.51 1.01
CA VAL A 33 -1.99 12.17 0.41
C VAL A 33 -1.12 11.19 1.19
N ILE A 34 0.07 11.60 1.63
CA ILE A 34 0.94 10.78 2.48
C ILE A 34 0.22 10.44 3.79
N ASP A 35 -0.35 11.44 4.47
CA ASP A 35 -1.12 11.26 5.70
C ASP A 35 -2.29 10.28 5.49
N TYR A 36 -3.01 10.41 4.37
CA TYR A 36 -4.08 9.48 4.01
C TYR A 36 -3.57 8.04 3.84
N ILE A 37 -2.45 7.86 3.14
CA ILE A 37 -1.85 6.53 2.90
C ILE A 37 -1.41 5.90 4.22
N HIS A 38 -0.73 6.63 5.09
CA HIS A 38 -0.30 6.13 6.40
C HIS A 38 -1.48 5.84 7.34
N ALA A 39 -2.56 6.61 7.24
CA ALA A 39 -3.76 6.39 8.05
C ALA A 39 -4.63 5.21 7.56
N ASN A 40 -4.47 4.73 6.32
CA ASN A 40 -5.35 3.70 5.74
C ASN A 40 -5.47 2.41 6.58
N PRO A 41 -4.38 1.82 7.12
CA PRO A 41 -4.49 0.65 7.99
C PRO A 41 -5.37 0.89 9.22
N VAL A 42 -5.31 2.09 9.80
CA VAL A 42 -6.16 2.50 10.94
C VAL A 42 -7.61 2.72 10.50
N ARG A 43 -7.83 3.42 9.38
CA ARG A 43 -9.16 3.67 8.80
C ARG A 43 -9.89 2.39 8.42
N ARG A 44 -9.15 1.31 8.16
CA ARG A 44 -9.68 -0.03 7.88
C ARG A 44 -9.66 -0.96 9.10
N GLU A 45 -9.35 -0.42 10.27
CA GLU A 45 -9.38 -1.13 11.57
C GLU A 45 -8.43 -2.34 11.63
N LEU A 46 -7.37 -2.33 10.82
CA LEU A 46 -6.37 -3.40 10.83
C LEU A 46 -5.38 -3.26 12.00
N VAL A 47 -5.17 -2.02 12.45
CA VAL A 47 -4.24 -1.64 13.52
C VAL A 47 -4.74 -0.38 14.26
N GLN A 48 -4.19 -0.10 15.44
CA GLN A 48 -4.58 1.05 16.26
C GLN A 48 -3.80 2.32 15.88
N GLN A 49 -2.53 2.19 15.48
CA GLN A 49 -1.69 3.32 15.06
C GLN A 49 -1.10 3.08 13.66
N PRO A 50 -0.80 4.14 12.88
CA PRO A 50 -0.16 3.98 11.57
C PRO A 50 1.15 3.18 11.62
N THR A 51 1.96 3.41 12.67
CA THR A 51 3.24 2.73 12.90
C THR A 51 3.09 1.26 13.28
N ASP A 52 1.91 0.79 13.66
CA ASP A 52 1.70 -0.64 13.93
C ASP A 52 1.66 -1.46 12.64
N TRP A 53 1.41 -0.83 11.48
CA TRP A 53 1.41 -1.50 10.19
C TRP A 53 2.84 -1.57 9.59
N PRO A 54 3.52 -2.74 9.61
CA PRO A 54 4.94 -2.84 9.25
C PRO A 54 5.20 -2.64 7.75
N TRP A 55 4.16 -2.78 6.92
CA TRP A 55 4.24 -2.70 5.45
C TRP A 55 3.91 -1.30 4.92
N SER A 56 4.12 -0.26 5.74
CA SER A 56 4.06 1.15 5.33
C SER A 56 5.35 1.88 5.73
N SER A 57 5.62 3.01 5.08
CA SER A 57 6.75 3.88 5.42
C SER A 57 6.49 4.75 6.67
N ALA A 58 5.37 4.59 7.36
CA ALA A 58 5.01 5.43 8.52
C ALA A 58 6.12 5.43 9.59
N ARG A 59 6.67 4.25 9.93
CA ARG A 59 7.77 4.15 10.91
C ARG A 59 9.04 4.89 10.49
N PHE A 60 9.37 4.90 9.20
CA PHE A 60 10.54 5.62 8.69
C PHE A 60 10.39 7.12 8.92
N TRP A 61 9.21 7.66 8.57
CA TRP A 61 8.92 9.10 8.74
C TRP A 61 8.77 9.53 10.20
N GLU A 62 8.38 8.61 11.09
CA GLU A 62 8.40 8.80 12.54
C GLU A 62 9.81 8.63 13.17
N GLY A 63 10.85 8.39 12.36
CA GLY A 63 12.23 8.32 12.82
C GLY A 63 12.60 7.05 13.58
N TRP A 64 11.83 5.96 13.42
CA TRP A 64 12.13 4.70 14.10
C TRP A 64 13.44 4.08 13.55
N PRO A 65 14.31 3.54 14.41
CA PRO A 65 15.51 2.85 13.97
C PRO A 65 15.16 1.46 13.42
N GLY A 66 15.95 0.98 12.45
CA GLY A 66 15.88 -0.42 11.99
C GLY A 66 14.57 -0.80 11.30
N VAL A 67 13.90 0.17 10.66
CA VAL A 67 12.59 -0.07 10.01
C VAL A 67 12.69 -1.03 8.81
N PRO A 68 11.64 -1.85 8.55
CA PRO A 68 11.63 -2.78 7.42
C PRO A 68 11.65 -2.11 6.05
N ILE A 69 11.00 -0.95 5.92
CA ILE A 69 10.93 -0.15 4.70
C ILE A 69 11.71 1.13 4.95
N ARG A 70 12.83 1.31 4.25
CA ARG A 70 13.64 2.53 4.26
C ARG A 70 13.32 3.35 3.02
N MET A 71 13.22 4.67 3.18
CA MET A 71 13.13 5.58 2.04
C MET A 71 14.54 6.06 1.70
N ASP A 72 14.78 6.27 0.41
CA ASP A 72 16.05 6.80 -0.06
C ASP A 72 16.19 8.27 0.34
N GLU A 73 17.39 8.67 0.76
CA GLU A 73 17.71 10.07 1.00
C GLU A 73 17.79 10.80 -0.35
N PRO A 74 17.08 11.92 -0.53
CA PRO A 74 17.13 12.65 -1.79
C PRO A 74 18.42 13.46 -1.83
N PHE A 75 19.47 12.85 -2.38
CA PHE A 75 20.81 13.43 -2.63
C PHE A 75 21.65 13.74 -1.36
N PRO A 76 22.99 13.71 -1.47
CA PRO A 76 23.88 14.14 -0.38
C PRO A 76 23.81 15.65 -0.12
#